data_AF-A0A6M1SHC7-F1
#
_entry.id   AF-A0A6M1SHC7-F1
#
_cell.length_a   1.000
_cell.length_b   1.000
_cell.length_c   1.000
_cell.angle_alpha   90.00
_cell.angle_beta   90.00
_cell.angle_gamma   90.00
#
_symmetry.space_group_name_H-M   'P 1'
#
loop_
_entity.id
_entity.type
_entity.pdbx_description
1 polymer ?
#
loop_
_entity_poly.entity_id
_entity_poly.type
_entity_poly.pdbx_seq_one_letter_code
_entity_poly.pdbx_strand_id
1 'polypeptide(L)'
;ITRDVYFVGSNYVWAWENGRIIRELTKAHGGKMIAERYLQVGDLDVARIIEEIHEKRPAFIMNMLIGESSYAFYRALAKARDENAA
;
A
#
# COMPACT_ATOMS: atom_id res chain seq x y z
N ILE A 1 16.33 -4.34 -6.33
CA ILE A 1 15.03 -3.65 -6.16
C ILE A 1 15.22 -2.64 -5.04
N THR A 2 15.58 -1.40 -5.35
CA THR A 2 15.95 -0.43 -4.30
C THR A 2 15.35 0.92 -4.65
N ARG A 3 14.11 1.09 -4.23
CA ARG A 3 13.26 2.23 -4.59
C ARG A 3 12.06 2.22 -3.63
N ASP A 4 11.76 3.36 -3.05
CA ASP A 4 10.88 3.51 -1.88
C ASP A 4 9.56 2.72 -1.98
N VAL A 5 9.23 2.01 -0.89
CA VAL A 5 8.09 1.10 -0.79
C VAL A 5 6.97 1.73 0.03
N TYR A 6 5.75 1.65 -0.50
CA TYR A 6 4.53 1.92 0.26
C TYR A 6 3.87 0.59 0.63
N PHE A 7 3.55 0.37 1.90
CA PHE A 7 2.85 -0.84 2.35
C PHE A 7 1.44 -0.51 2.82
N VAL A 8 0.45 -1.27 2.35
CA VAL A 8 -0.92 -1.26 2.87
C VAL A 8 -1.37 -2.69 3.12
N GLY A 9 -2.00 -2.96 4.27
CA GLY A 9 -2.46 -4.31 4.62
C GLY A 9 -3.75 -4.32 5.42
N SER A 10 -4.41 -5.49 5.52
CA SER A 10 -5.56 -5.59 6.43
C SER A 10 -5.06 -5.73 7.87
N ASN A 11 -5.80 -5.26 8.85
CA ASN A 11 -5.38 -5.15 10.24
C ASN A 11 -5.48 -6.50 10.97
N TYR A 12 -4.63 -7.44 10.59
CA TYR A 12 -4.52 -8.77 11.18
C TYR A 12 -3.10 -9.32 11.02
N VAL A 13 -2.81 -10.40 11.77
CA VAL A 13 -1.46 -10.97 11.94
C VAL A 13 -0.71 -11.20 10.64
N TRP A 14 -1.38 -11.66 9.57
CA TRP A 14 -0.71 -11.97 8.31
C TRP A 14 -0.10 -10.72 7.66
N ALA A 15 -0.83 -9.61 7.64
CA ALA A 15 -0.31 -8.38 7.05
C ALA A 15 0.78 -7.76 7.93
N TRP A 16 0.68 -7.86 9.26
CA TRP A 16 1.69 -7.38 10.18
C TRP A 16 3.03 -8.12 10.00
N GLU A 17 3.01 -9.44 9.94
CA GLU A 17 4.23 -10.23 9.74
C GLU A 17 4.85 -10.00 8.36
N ASN A 18 4.03 -9.91 7.30
CA ASN A 18 4.52 -9.57 5.97
C ASN A 18 5.11 -8.15 5.93
N GLY A 19 4.45 -7.17 6.58
CA GLY A 19 4.95 -5.81 6.69
C GLY A 19 6.30 -5.73 7.41
N ARG A 20 6.48 -6.51 8.49
CA ARG A 20 7.78 -6.65 9.18
C ARG A 20 8.85 -7.22 8.26
N ILE A 21 8.60 -8.37 7.62
CA ILE A 21 9.55 -9.02 6.70
C ILE A 21 9.93 -8.08 5.55
N ILE A 22 8.95 -7.43 4.92
CA ILE A 22 9.19 -6.51 3.81
C ILE A 22 10.02 -5.32 4.25
N ARG A 23 9.77 -4.75 5.44
CA ARG A 23 10.57 -3.63 5.95
C ARG A 23 12.02 -4.05 6.18
N GLU A 24 12.24 -5.21 6.79
CA GLU A 24 13.57 -5.78 7.03
C GLU A 24 14.32 -6.02 5.71
N LEU A 25 13.67 -6.68 4.75
CA LEU A 25 14.24 -6.94 3.42
C LEU A 25 14.52 -5.65 2.63
N THR A 26 13.59 -4.70 2.66
CA THR A 26 13.74 -3.40 1.99
C THR A 26 14.93 -2.64 2.55
N LYS A 27 15.07 -2.61 3.88
CA LYS A 27 16.19 -1.97 4.56
C LYS A 27 17.52 -2.68 4.25
N ALA A 28 17.53 -4.01 4.26
CA ALA A 28 18.73 -4.80 3.96
C ALA A 28 19.29 -4.55 2.55
N HIS A 29 18.43 -4.15 1.61
CA HIS A 29 18.83 -3.80 0.25
C HIS A 29 18.97 -2.28 0.04
N GLY A 30 18.95 -1.46 1.08
CA GLY A 30 19.17 0.00 0.96
C GLY A 30 17.95 0.80 0.48
N GLY A 31 16.75 0.22 0.50
CA GLY A 31 15.50 0.94 0.29
C GLY A 31 14.87 1.42 1.60
N LYS A 32 13.73 2.12 1.49
CA LYS A 32 12.93 2.57 2.63
C LYS A 32 11.45 2.22 2.46
N MET A 33 10.82 1.78 3.54
CA MET A 33 9.35 1.76 3.63
C MET A 33 8.88 3.17 4.02
N ILE A 34 8.39 3.95 3.06
CA ILE A 34 8.02 5.37 3.26
C ILE A 34 6.63 5.56 3.84
N ALA A 35 5.81 4.50 3.81
CA ALA A 35 4.53 4.46 4.48
C ALA A 35 4.14 3.01 4.80
N GLU A 36 3.35 2.89 5.85
CA GLU A 36 2.72 1.65 6.27
C GLU A 36 1.34 1.97 6.81
N ARG A 37 0.31 1.36 6.22
CA ARG A 37 -1.09 1.59 6.58
C ARG A 37 -1.80 0.26 6.78
N TYR A 38 -2.75 0.27 7.71
CA TYR A 38 -3.60 -0.87 7.99
C TYR A 38 -5.06 -0.45 7.98
N LEU A 39 -5.91 -1.27 7.34
CA LEU A 39 -7.36 -1.11 7.33
C LEU A 39 -8.02 -2.30 8.01
N GLN A 40 -9.17 -2.10 8.67
CA GLN A 40 -9.93 -3.24 9.17
C GLN A 40 -10.37 -4.13 8.00
N VAL A 41 -10.47 -5.44 8.22
CA VAL A 41 -10.95 -6.36 7.18
C VAL A 41 -12.38 -5.98 6.80
N GLY A 42 -12.61 -5.71 5.51
CA GLY A 42 -13.91 -5.29 4.99
C GLY A 42 -14.11 -3.77 4.96
N ASP A 43 -13.18 -2.98 5.51
CA ASP A 43 -13.20 -1.53 5.36
C ASP A 43 -12.90 -1.13 3.91
N LEU A 44 -13.64 -0.17 3.38
CA LEU A 44 -13.60 0.28 2.00
C LEU A 44 -13.13 1.72 1.85
N ASP A 45 -12.92 2.45 2.96
CA ASP A 45 -12.42 3.82 2.92
C ASP A 45 -10.91 3.83 2.64
N VAL A 46 -10.58 3.85 1.35
CA VAL A 46 -9.21 3.85 0.83
C VAL A 46 -8.77 5.22 0.30
N ALA A 47 -9.64 6.24 0.35
CA ALA A 47 -9.40 7.51 -0.33
C ALA A 47 -8.10 8.18 0.12
N ARG A 48 -7.91 8.31 1.44
CA ARG A 48 -6.70 8.87 2.04
C ARG A 48 -5.43 8.09 1.69
N ILE A 49 -5.54 6.76 1.53
CA ILE A 49 -4.40 5.93 1.13
C ILE A 49 -3.98 6.26 -0.32
N ILE A 50 -4.94 6.44 -1.21
CA ILE A 50 -4.68 6.82 -2.61
C ILE A 50 -4.06 8.21 -2.69
N GLU A 51 -4.58 9.18 -1.93
CA GLU A 51 -4.00 10.53 -1.81
C GLU A 51 -2.55 10.48 -1.33
N GLU A 52 -2.27 9.75 -0.24
CA GLU A 52 -0.89 9.59 0.26
C GLU A 52 0.06 8.94 -0.76
N ILE A 53 -0.43 7.97 -1.54
CA ILE A 53 0.35 7.33 -2.61
C ILE A 53 0.67 8.33 -3.71
N HIS A 54 -0.30 9.17 -4.10
CA HIS A 54 -0.10 10.20 -5.10
C HIS A 54 0.95 11.23 -4.65
N GLU A 55 0.86 11.71 -3.41
CA GLU A 55 1.80 12.66 -2.81
C GLU A 55 3.21 12.09 -2.68
N LYS A 56 3.34 10.87 -2.18
CA LYS A 56 4.65 10.26 -1.86
C LYS A 56 5.36 9.63 -3.05
N ARG A 57 4.64 9.40 -4.15
CA ARG A 57 5.17 8.81 -5.41
C ARG A 57 6.08 7.59 -5.14
N PRO A 58 5.61 6.57 -4.39
CA PRO A 58 6.42 5.39 -4.12
C PRO A 58 6.77 4.70 -5.43
N ALA A 59 7.94 4.06 -5.45
CA ALA A 59 8.35 3.31 -6.63
C ALA A 59 7.65 1.95 -6.74
N PHE A 60 7.16 1.41 -5.62
CA PHE A 60 6.33 0.22 -5.57
C PHE A 60 5.35 0.28 -4.41
N ILE A 61 4.15 -0.26 -4.61
CA ILE A 61 3.10 -0.37 -3.60
C ILE A 61 2.88 -1.86 -3.31
N MET A 62 3.12 -2.28 -2.07
CA MET A 62 2.74 -3.60 -1.59
C MET A 62 1.32 -3.55 -1.02
N ASN A 63 0.39 -4.21 -1.71
CA ASN A 63 -0.99 -4.39 -1.25
C ASN A 63 -1.18 -5.77 -0.61
N MET A 64 -1.34 -5.80 0.70
CA MET A 64 -1.69 -6.96 1.55
C MET A 64 -3.11 -6.84 2.12
N LEU A 65 -3.99 -6.08 1.47
CA LEU A 65 -5.42 -6.07 1.77
C LEU A 65 -6.06 -7.38 1.28
N ILE A 66 -7.07 -7.87 1.99
CA ILE A 66 -7.84 -9.06 1.61
C ILE A 66 -9.30 -8.70 1.35
N GLY A 67 -9.97 -9.55 0.56
CA GLY A 67 -11.40 -9.40 0.27
C GLY A 67 -11.75 -8.06 -0.37
N GLU A 68 -12.91 -7.52 0.00
CA GLU A 68 -13.46 -6.29 -0.59
C GLU A 68 -12.56 -5.07 -0.41
N SER A 69 -11.81 -4.97 0.69
CA SER A 69 -10.85 -3.88 0.91
C SER A 69 -9.78 -3.82 -0.19
N SER A 70 -9.31 -4.97 -0.67
CA SER A 70 -8.32 -5.05 -1.75
C SER A 70 -8.89 -4.60 -3.08
N TYR A 71 -10.13 -5.02 -3.38
CA TYR A 71 -10.82 -4.60 -4.60
C TYR A 71 -11.18 -3.10 -4.57
N ALA A 72 -11.59 -2.57 -3.43
CA ALA A 72 -11.83 -1.13 -3.26
C ALA A 72 -10.56 -0.33 -3.54
N PHE A 73 -9.41 -0.76 -2.99
CA PHE A 73 -8.10 -0.17 -3.26
C PHE A 73 -7.75 -0.18 -4.76
N TYR A 74 -7.89 -1.33 -5.45
CA TYR A 74 -7.58 -1.41 -6.88
C TYR A 74 -8.49 -0.51 -7.73
N ARG A 75 -9.80 -0.47 -7.45
CA ARG A 75 -10.74 0.41 -8.18
C ARG A 75 -10.37 1.88 -7.98
N ALA A 76 -10.07 2.29 -6.76
CA ALA A 76 -9.71 3.67 -6.45
C ALA A 76 -8.36 4.06 -7.10
N LEU A 77 -7.38 3.16 -7.09
CA LEU A 77 -6.09 3.38 -7.74
C LEU A 77 -6.22 3.48 -9.27
N ALA A 78 -7.06 2.64 -9.89
CA ALA A 78 -7.33 2.69 -11.32
C ALA A 78 -8.02 4.01 -11.72
N LYS A 79 -9.04 4.43 -10.94
CA LYS A 79 -9.71 5.72 -11.14
C LYS A 79 -8.72 6.89 -11.07
N ALA A 80 -7.89 6.93 -10.01
CA ALA A 80 -6.89 7.98 -9.84
C ALA A 80 -5.84 7.99 -10.98
N ARG A 81 -5.47 6.82 -11.52
CA ARG A 81 -4.60 6.75 -12.71
C ARG A 81 -5.24 7.40 -13.92
N ASP A 82 -6.51 7.09 -14.18
CA ASP A 82 -7.23 7.59 -15.35
C ASP A 82 -7.45 9.11 -15.26
N GLU A 83 -7.73 9.63 -14.06
CA GLU A 83 -7.82 11.08 -13.80
C GLU A 83 -6.49 11.81 -14.00
N ASN A 84 -5.35 11.18 -13.72
CA ASN A 84 -4.02 11.76 -13.95
C ASN A 84 -3.53 11.65 -15.41
N ALA A 85 -4.19 10.83 -16.23
CA ALA A 85 -3.87 10.68 -17.65
C ALA A 85 -4.65 11.66 -18.55
N ALA A 86 -5.68 12.30 -18.00
CA ALA A 86 -6.43 13.41 -18.61
C ALA A 86 -5.72 14.76 -18.34
#